data_AF-D0KZB1-F1
#
_entry.id   AF-D0KZB1-F1
#
_cell.length_a   1.000
_cell.length_b   1.000
_cell.length_c   1.000
_cell.angle_alpha   90.00
_cell.angle_beta   90.00
_cell.angle_gamma   90.00
#
_symmetry.space_group_name_H-M   'P 1'
#
loop_
_entity.id
_entity.type
_entity.pdbx_description
1 polymer ?
#
loop_
_entity_poly.entity_id
_entity_poly.type
_entity_poly.pdbx_seq_one_letter_code
_entity_poly.pdbx_strand_id
1 'polypeptide(L)'
;MSNQDSFHISVGDDPDHEDLTAEVYYEGAYLALISQENGLDNAEIELQPNPSGGAWIFELEGFADALQRAKCRLWDLRRREE
;
A
#
# COMPACT_ATOMS: atom_id res chain seq x y z
N MET A 1 -18.78 -11.57 5.63
CA MET A 1 -17.94 -10.90 6.63
C MET A 1 -16.70 -10.52 5.87
N SER A 2 -16.58 -9.25 5.47
CA SER A 2 -15.45 -8.81 4.65
C SER A 2 -14.18 -8.92 5.47
N ASN A 3 -13.19 -9.66 4.96
CA ASN A 3 -11.98 -10.02 5.70
C ASN A 3 -10.96 -8.85 5.68
N GLN A 4 -11.39 -7.68 6.17
CA GLN A 4 -10.58 -6.44 6.19
C GLN A 4 -9.32 -6.56 7.07
N ASP A 5 -9.30 -7.52 8.00
CA ASP A 5 -8.20 -7.76 8.95
C ASP A 5 -6.97 -8.42 8.32
N SER A 6 -7.06 -8.95 7.09
CA SER A 6 -5.93 -9.59 6.43
C SER A 6 -4.94 -8.59 5.80
N PHE A 7 -5.34 -7.33 5.59
CA PHE A 7 -4.49 -6.29 5.01
C PHE A 7 -3.85 -5.41 6.09
N HIS A 8 -2.53 -5.31 6.05
CA HIS A 8 -1.73 -4.42 6.88
C HIS A 8 -1.03 -3.36 6.03
N ILE A 9 -0.91 -2.15 6.54
CA ILE A 9 -0.31 -1.01 5.85
C ILE A 9 0.77 -0.41 6.75
N SER A 10 1.98 -0.31 6.21
CA SER A 10 3.12 0.39 6.81
C SER A 10 3.47 1.59 5.94
N VAL A 11 3.89 2.69 6.54
CA VAL A 11 4.37 3.88 5.81
C VAL A 11 5.72 4.27 6.38
N GLY A 12 6.67 4.56 5.51
CA GLY A 12 8.03 4.94 5.90
C GLY A 12 8.81 5.54 4.75
N ASP A 13 10.05 5.91 5.07
CA ASP A 13 11.05 6.29 4.08
C ASP A 13 11.60 5.02 3.42
N ASP A 14 11.55 4.98 2.10
CA ASP A 14 12.19 3.93 1.31
C ASP A 14 13.49 4.50 0.72
N PRO A 15 14.64 3.83 0.86
CA PRO A 15 15.92 4.35 0.39
C PRO A 15 16.00 4.53 -1.14
N ASP A 16 15.12 3.86 -1.90
CA ASP A 16 15.03 3.96 -3.35
C ASP A 16 14.01 5.03 -3.79
N HIS A 17 13.31 5.69 -2.86
CA HIS A 17 12.32 6.72 -3.14
C HIS A 17 12.59 8.04 -2.41
N GLU A 18 12.28 9.16 -3.06
CA GLU A 18 12.50 10.49 -2.48
C GLU A 18 11.37 10.92 -1.51
N ASP A 19 10.16 10.40 -1.73
CA ASP A 19 8.97 10.66 -0.92
C ASP A 19 8.62 9.44 -0.05
N LEU A 20 7.80 9.66 0.99
CA LEU A 20 7.21 8.58 1.77
C LEU A 20 6.46 7.58 0.88
N THR A 21 6.68 6.29 1.13
CA THR A 21 6.00 5.20 0.46
C THR A 21 5.11 4.42 1.43
N ALA A 22 4.10 3.74 0.90
CA ALA A 22 3.25 2.85 1.69
C ALA A 22 3.42 1.40 1.23
N GLU A 23 3.83 0.54 2.15
CA GLU A 23 3.87 -0.90 1.95
C GLU A 23 2.53 -1.51 2.35
N VAL A 24 1.98 -2.34 1.47
CA VAL A 24 0.77 -3.12 1.73
C VAL A 24 1.16 -4.58 1.88
N TYR A 25 0.66 -5.20 2.93
CA TYR A 25 0.85 -6.61 3.23
C TYR A 25 -0.51 -7.32 3.25
N TYR A 26 -0.56 -8.56 2.75
CA TYR A 26 -1.72 -9.43 2.84
C TYR A 26 -1.33 -10.75 3.49
N GLU A 27 -2.01 -11.11 4.58
CA GLU A 27 -1.71 -12.30 5.40
C GLU A 27 -0.23 -12.39 5.83
N GLY A 28 0.38 -11.23 6.10
CA GLY A 28 1.78 -11.12 6.52
C GLY A 28 2.81 -11.17 5.38
N ALA A 29 2.39 -11.34 4.12
CA ALA A 29 3.26 -11.31 2.97
C ALA A 29 3.24 -9.94 2.27
N TYR A 30 4.40 -9.47 1.81
CA TYR A 30 4.53 -8.20 1.11
C TYR A 30 3.83 -8.27 -0.25
N LEU A 31 2.81 -7.43 -0.43
CA LEU A 31 1.91 -7.45 -1.58
C LEU A 31 2.24 -6.33 -2.56
N ALA A 32 2.40 -5.10 -2.05
CA ALA A 32 2.55 -3.94 -2.92
C ALA A 32 3.31 -2.79 -2.25
N LEU A 33 4.00 -2.00 -3.08
CA LEU A 33 4.48 -0.66 -2.73
C LEU A 33 3.55 0.38 -3.36
N ILE A 34 3.26 1.44 -2.65
CA ILE A 34 2.59 2.62 -3.18
C ILE A 34 3.52 3.82 -3.04
N SER A 35 3.91 4.41 -4.17
CA SER A 35 4.74 5.62 -4.25
C SER A 35 3.89 6.82 -4.62
N GLN A 36 4.23 7.99 -4.07
CA GLN A 36 3.60 9.28 -4.36
C GLN A 36 4.55 10.29 -5.03
N GLU A 37 5.68 9.84 -5.57
CA GLU A 37 6.70 10.71 -6.20
C GLU A 37 6.13 11.56 -7.35
N ASN A 38 5.14 11.02 -8.07
CA ASN A 38 4.42 11.73 -9.13
C ASN A 38 3.20 12.53 -8.62
N GLY A 39 3.13 12.73 -7.30
CA GLY A 39 2.01 13.34 -6.59
C GLY A 39 0.94 12.33 -6.19
N LEU A 40 0.20 12.64 -5.12
CA LEU A 40 -0.78 11.71 -4.52
C LEU A 40 -1.90 11.28 -5.50
N ASP A 41 -2.30 12.15 -6.43
CA ASP A 41 -3.33 11.82 -7.42
C ASP A 41 -2.83 10.96 -8.57
N ASN A 42 -1.51 10.89 -8.76
CA ASN A 42 -0.85 10.01 -9.72
C ASN A 42 -0.02 8.94 -8.98
N ALA A 43 -0.43 8.57 -7.76
CA ALA A 43 0.27 7.55 -6.99
C ALA A 43 0.35 6.24 -7.78
N GLU A 44 1.53 5.63 -7.77
CA GLU A 44 1.81 4.39 -8.49
C GLU A 44 1.77 3.22 -7.53
N ILE A 45 1.33 2.06 -8.02
CA ILE A 45 1.24 0.83 -7.24
C ILE A 45 2.10 -0.23 -7.93
N GLU A 46 3.14 -0.68 -7.25
CA GLU A 46 3.97 -1.80 -7.69
C GLU A 46 3.50 -3.08 -6.99
N LEU A 47 3.00 -4.05 -7.75
CA LEU A 47 2.57 -5.34 -7.22
C LEU A 47 3.71 -6.34 -7.21
N GLN A 48 3.95 -6.94 -6.04
CA GLN A 48 4.97 -7.96 -5.86
C GLN A 48 4.42 -9.36 -6.17
N PRO A 49 5.27 -10.29 -6.64
CA PRO A 49 4.86 -11.67 -6.85
C PRO A 49 4.48 -12.34 -5.52
N ASN A 50 3.45 -13.19 -5.53
CA ASN A 50 3.09 -13.96 -4.35
C ASN A 50 4.24 -14.91 -3.96
N PRO A 51 4.76 -14.87 -2.73
CA PRO A 51 5.90 -15.70 -2.31
C PRO A 51 5.59 -17.20 -2.31
N SER A 52 4.32 -17.59 -2.23
CA SER A 52 3.89 -18.99 -2.35
C SER A 52 3.77 -19.47 -3.81
N GLY A 53 4.01 -18.56 -4.78
CA GLY A 53 3.77 -18.77 -6.19
C GLY A 53 2.30 -18.56 -6.58
N GLY A 54 2.07 -18.30 -7.87
CA GLY A 54 0.73 -18.05 -8.40
C GLY A 54 0.23 -16.61 -8.22
N ALA A 55 -1.08 -16.43 -8.33
CA ALA A 55 -1.73 -15.13 -8.23
C ALA A 55 -2.12 -14.80 -6.79
N TRP A 56 -2.22 -13.51 -6.48
CA TRP A 56 -2.90 -13.05 -5.28
C TRP A 56 -4.41 -13.23 -5.42
N ILE A 57 -5.06 -13.70 -4.36
CA ILE A 57 -6.50 -13.90 -4.32
C ILE A 57 -7.01 -13.30 -3.00
N PHE A 58 -7.85 -12.29 -3.14
CA PHE A 58 -8.50 -11.59 -2.04
C PHE A 58 -9.79 -10.93 -2.56
N GLU A 59 -10.65 -10.47 -1.65
CA GLU A 59 -11.88 -9.77 -2.02
C GLU A 59 -11.56 -8.39 -2.61
N LEU A 60 -12.24 -8.05 -3.71
CA LEU A 60 -12.06 -6.78 -4.41
C LEU A 60 -12.25 -5.56 -3.50
N GLU A 61 -13.33 -5.56 -2.71
CA GLU A 61 -13.64 -4.47 -1.78
C GLU A 61 -12.56 -4.33 -0.70
N GLY A 62 -12.08 -5.45 -0.15
CA GLY A 62 -11.01 -5.44 0.85
C GLY A 62 -9.70 -4.85 0.32
N PHE A 63 -9.34 -5.17 -0.92
CA PHE A 63 -8.16 -4.60 -1.55
C PHE A 63 -8.33 -3.11 -1.87
N ALA A 64 -9.48 -2.72 -2.43
CA ALA A 64 -9.78 -1.30 -2.70
C ALA A 64 -9.74 -0.46 -1.42
N ASP A 65 -10.32 -0.96 -0.32
CA ASP A 65 -10.26 -0.30 0.99
C ASP A 65 -8.83 -0.21 1.53
N ALA A 66 -8.01 -1.25 1.35
CA ALA A 66 -6.59 -1.21 1.75
C ALA A 66 -5.82 -0.13 0.98
N LEU A 67 -5.99 -0.05 -0.34
CA LEU A 67 -5.36 0.97 -1.17
C LEU A 67 -5.80 2.39 -0.76
N GLN A 68 -7.10 2.58 -0.50
CA GLN A 68 -7.63 3.86 -0.07
C GLN A 68 -7.07 4.28 1.31
N ARG A 69 -6.97 3.34 2.26
CA ARG A 69 -6.35 3.60 3.57
C ARG A 69 -4.87 3.98 3.43
N ALA A 70 -4.13 3.33 2.54
CA ALA A 70 -2.72 3.65 2.28
C ALA A 70 -2.57 5.05 1.69
N LYS A 71 -3.38 5.40 0.67
CA LYS A 71 -3.42 6.76 0.10
C LYS A 71 -3.74 7.83 1.15
N CYS A 72 -4.74 7.60 1.99
CA CYS A 72 -5.08 8.52 3.09
C CYS A 72 -3.93 8.65 4.10
N ARG A 73 -3.25 7.56 4.42
CA ARG A 73 -2.15 7.56 5.38
C ARG A 73 -0.94 8.36 4.88
N LEU A 74 -0.59 8.19 3.60
CA LEU A 74 0.45 8.99 2.94
C LEU A 74 0.13 10.48 2.98
N TRP A 75 -1.12 10.85 2.66
CA TRP A 75 -1.57 12.24 2.73
C TRP A 75 -1.47 12.84 4.13
N ASP A 76 -1.92 12.11 5.15
CA ASP A 76 -1.93 12.57 6.54
C ASP A 76 -0.52 12.81 7.09
N LEU A 77 0.46 12.01 6.65
CA LEU A 77 1.85 12.15 7.07
C LEU A 77 2.56 13.28 6.34
N ARG A 78 2.37 13.40 5.02
CA ARG A 78 2.89 14.52 4.22
C ARG A 78 2.47 15.87 4.79
N ARG A 79 1.20 16.02 5.16
CA ARG A 79 0.67 17.24 5.79
C ARG A 79 1.26 17.61 7.15
N ARG A 80 1.99 16.70 7.81
CA ARG A 80 2.64 16.96 9.11
C ARG A 80 4.10 17.42 8.94
N GLU A 81 4.65 17.24 7.75
CA GLU A 81 6.02 17.66 7.39
C GLU A 81 6.06 19.06 6.77
N GLU A 82 4.90 19.58 6.34
CA GLU A 82 4.65 20.98 5.93
C GLU A 82 4.42 21.91 7.12
#